data_AF-A0AAN6LP73-F1
#
_entry.id   AF-A0AAN6LP73-F1
#
_cell.length_a   1.000
_cell.length_b   1.000
_cell.length_c   1.000
_cell.angle_alpha   90.00
_cell.angle_beta   90.00
_cell.angle_gamma   90.00
#
_symmetry.space_group_name_H-M   'P 1'
#
loop_
_entity.id
_entity.type
_entity.pdbx_description
1 polymer ?
#
loop_
_entity_poly.entity_id
_entity_poly.type
_entity_poly.pdbx_seq_one_letter_code
_entity_poly.pdbx_strand_id
1 'polypeptide(L)'
;MSKDTRRNVTWVEGVRGVASFLVVVTHLSRGFDYALFAPRDNDESPPRILQLPILRLPFQGRIGVMMFAFLTGYVCAIKPLHQIKSGNISGALTTLAKSAFRRPPRLLLPATLSLMMSWVVAQMGGFKTATVCDSEWIRSSTVKTLPTIEQEIRRFPYEWRKMWLSPGPDPAYDEHTWALEPLLRGAIMIYVVLGATAFMKTSARRVTLLALWSWYWTSHAWKAETFETMMLWGVLLCDLNSDESLHDFLSRHSRFRRTIQTLLIIAGLWAGSYPEFAAERSPWSRRLDNLNPVAPDLRGILAIAHA
;
A
#
# COMPACT_ATOMS: atom_id res chain seq x y z
N MET A 1 -21.10 9.07 -21.06
CA MET A 1 -20.41 8.99 -19.75
C MET A 1 -20.64 10.32 -19.05
N SER A 2 -21.33 10.36 -17.90
CA SER A 2 -21.69 11.63 -17.24
C SER A 2 -20.44 12.40 -16.77
N LYS A 3 -20.53 13.73 -16.70
CA LYS A 3 -19.42 14.62 -16.27
C LYS A 3 -18.85 14.23 -14.91
N ASP A 4 -19.68 13.77 -13.98
CA ASP A 4 -19.24 13.33 -12.65
C ASP A 4 -18.40 12.05 -12.68
N THR A 5 -18.74 11.07 -13.53
CA THR A 5 -17.92 9.87 -13.70
C THR A 5 -16.55 10.23 -14.28
N ARG A 6 -16.48 11.19 -15.21
CA ARG A 6 -15.20 11.67 -15.76
C ARG A 6 -14.37 12.38 -14.69
N ARG A 7 -14.99 13.25 -13.87
CA ARG A 7 -14.33 13.93 -12.74
C ARG A 7 -13.77 12.94 -11.72
N ASN A 8 -14.54 11.88 -11.41
CA ASN A 8 -14.13 10.84 -10.46
C ASN A 8 -12.93 10.02 -10.94
N VAL A 9 -12.78 9.81 -12.24
CA VAL A 9 -11.62 9.08 -12.79
C VAL A 9 -10.36 9.96 -12.78
N THR A 10 -10.48 11.25 -13.13
CA THR A 10 -9.32 12.14 -13.24
C THR A 10 -8.60 12.38 -11.92
N TRP A 11 -9.33 12.60 -10.81
CA TRP A 11 -8.65 12.82 -9.52
C TRP A 11 -7.96 11.55 -9.02
N VAL A 12 -8.58 10.38 -9.23
CA VAL A 12 -8.00 9.08 -8.87
C VAL A 12 -6.68 8.85 -9.62
N GLU A 13 -6.65 9.16 -10.91
CA GLU A 13 -5.43 9.09 -11.72
C GLU A 13 -4.34 10.05 -11.20
N GLY A 14 -4.72 11.27 -10.83
CA GLY A 14 -3.81 12.23 -10.20
C GLY A 14 -3.21 11.72 -8.88
N VAL A 15 -4.03 11.17 -7.99
CA VAL A 15 -3.57 10.61 -6.70
C VAL A 15 -2.67 9.38 -6.92
N ARG A 16 -2.95 8.55 -7.93
CA ARG A 16 -2.02 7.45 -8.31
C ARG A 16 -0.68 7.99 -8.80
N GLY A 17 -0.68 9.06 -9.60
CA GLY A 17 0.54 9.73 -10.05
C GLY A 17 1.40 10.22 -8.88
N VAL A 18 0.77 10.86 -7.89
CA VAL A 18 1.46 11.27 -6.65
C VAL A 18 2.00 10.06 -5.90
N ALA A 19 1.21 8.99 -5.73
CA ALA A 19 1.66 7.77 -5.07
C ALA A 19 2.89 7.14 -5.78
N SER A 20 2.85 7.04 -7.11
CA SER A 20 4.00 6.56 -7.91
C SER A 20 5.24 7.43 -7.71
N PHE A 21 5.08 8.75 -7.71
CA PHE A 21 6.17 9.69 -7.49
C PHE A 21 6.81 9.50 -6.10
N LEU A 22 5.99 9.38 -5.05
CA LEU A 22 6.47 9.13 -3.69
C LEU A 22 7.27 7.82 -3.58
N VAL A 23 6.81 6.76 -4.25
CA VAL A 23 7.55 5.48 -4.29
C VAL A 23 8.91 5.64 -4.97
N VAL A 24 8.98 6.33 -6.11
CA VAL A 24 10.26 6.60 -6.80
C VAL A 24 11.21 7.41 -5.92
N VAL A 25 10.74 8.50 -5.31
CA VAL A 25 11.55 9.33 -4.40
C VAL A 25 12.08 8.50 -3.23
N THR A 26 11.30 7.54 -2.74
CA THR A 26 11.72 6.64 -1.66
C THR A 26 12.86 5.73 -2.09
N HIS A 27 12.77 5.08 -3.26
CA HIS A 27 13.85 4.22 -3.75
C HIS A 27 15.14 4.99 -4.01
N LEU A 28 15.02 6.22 -4.56
CA LEU A 28 16.17 7.12 -4.67
C LEU A 28 16.75 7.43 -3.28
N SER A 29 15.90 7.76 -2.29
CA SER A 29 16.34 8.06 -0.92
C SER A 29 17.02 6.85 -0.26
N ARG A 30 16.51 5.63 -0.45
CA ARG A 30 17.15 4.41 0.06
C ARG A 30 18.52 4.19 -0.57
N GLY A 31 18.64 4.44 -1.88
CA GLY A 31 19.90 4.34 -2.61
C GLY A 31 20.93 5.37 -2.19
N PHE A 32 20.55 6.63 -1.97
CA PHE A 32 21.49 7.73 -1.72
C PHE A 32 21.71 8.06 -0.24
N ASP A 33 20.70 7.91 0.63
CA ASP A 33 20.75 8.34 2.04
C ASP A 33 19.78 7.52 2.91
N TYR A 34 20.16 6.27 3.19
CA TYR A 34 19.34 5.35 3.96
C TYR A 34 19.08 5.82 5.41
N ALA A 35 19.94 6.68 5.96
CA ALA A 35 19.77 7.22 7.31
C ALA A 35 18.53 8.15 7.45
N LEU A 36 17.98 8.67 6.34
CA LEU A 36 16.73 9.45 6.36
C LEU A 36 15.52 8.66 6.88
N PHE A 37 15.59 7.33 6.86
CA PHE A 37 14.51 6.45 7.28
C PHE A 37 14.43 6.30 8.80
N ALA A 38 15.48 6.67 9.54
CA ALA A 38 15.45 6.91 10.99
C ALA A 38 14.93 8.31 11.31
N PRO A 39 14.43 8.57 12.54
CA PRO A 39 14.07 9.93 12.95
C PRO A 39 15.30 10.80 13.28
N ARG A 40 16.47 10.18 13.50
CA ARG A 40 17.80 10.80 13.69
C ARG A 40 18.89 9.82 13.26
N ASP A 41 20.02 10.34 12.79
CA ASP A 41 21.16 9.50 12.36
C ASP A 41 21.73 8.67 13.53
N ASN A 42 21.87 9.27 14.71
CA ASN A 42 22.25 8.61 15.96
C ASN A 42 21.60 9.32 17.17
N ASP A 43 21.82 8.83 18.38
CA ASP A 43 21.19 9.35 19.61
C ASP A 43 21.68 10.76 20.01
N GLU A 44 22.90 11.11 19.62
CA GLU A 44 23.59 12.35 20.02
C GLU A 44 23.40 13.50 19.01
N SER A 45 23.22 13.19 17.73
CA SER A 45 23.12 14.14 16.62
C SER A 45 21.73 14.76 16.51
N PRO A 46 21.58 16.08 16.26
CA PRO A 46 20.28 16.70 15.97
C PRO A 46 19.61 16.07 14.73
N PRO A 47 18.27 15.98 14.68
CA PRO A 47 17.56 15.51 13.49
C PRO A 47 17.84 16.44 12.31
N ARG A 48 18.10 15.86 11.13
CA ARG A 48 18.19 16.61 9.88
C ARG A 48 16.80 17.11 9.46
N ILE A 49 16.75 18.16 8.64
CA ILE A 49 15.48 18.78 8.19
C ILE A 49 14.53 17.73 7.57
N LEU A 50 15.06 16.82 6.76
CA LEU A 50 14.29 15.77 6.09
C LEU A 50 13.96 14.57 7.00
N GLN A 51 14.45 14.54 8.25
CA GLN A 51 14.07 13.54 9.25
C GLN A 51 12.95 14.06 10.19
N LEU A 52 12.65 15.36 10.14
CA LEU A 52 11.58 15.98 10.92
C LEU A 52 10.20 15.45 10.51
N PRO A 53 9.24 15.41 11.45
CA PRO A 53 7.88 15.00 11.15
C PRO A 53 7.27 15.89 10.04
N ILE A 54 6.39 15.30 9.24
CA ILE A 54 5.75 15.87 8.06
C ILE A 54 6.71 16.09 6.88
N LEU A 55 7.90 16.65 7.12
CA LEU A 55 8.90 16.92 6.08
C LEU A 55 9.54 15.64 5.52
N ARG A 56 9.63 14.59 6.33
CA ARG A 56 10.14 13.26 5.91
C ARG A 56 9.20 12.46 5.01
N LEU A 57 7.91 12.81 4.97
CA LEU A 57 6.87 12.00 4.32
C LEU A 57 7.15 11.68 2.84
N PRO A 58 7.73 12.59 2.04
CA PRO A 58 7.99 12.29 0.64
C PRO A 58 9.06 11.21 0.41
N PHE A 59 9.93 10.96 1.40
CA PHE A 59 11.15 10.16 1.23
C PHE A 59 11.05 8.76 1.84
N GLN A 60 10.10 8.51 2.75
CA GLN A 60 10.00 7.26 3.53
C GLN A 60 9.19 6.13 2.87
N GLY A 61 8.41 6.41 1.82
CA GLY A 61 7.71 5.42 0.98
C GLY A 61 6.44 4.77 1.50
N ARG A 62 6.29 4.62 2.82
CA ARG A 62 5.12 3.93 3.43
C ARG A 62 3.78 4.46 2.92
N ILE A 63 3.65 5.78 2.81
CA ILE A 63 2.41 6.44 2.35
C ILE A 63 2.07 6.07 0.90
N GLY A 64 3.06 5.99 0.01
CA GLY A 64 2.81 5.69 -1.40
C GLY A 64 2.15 4.32 -1.60
N VAL A 65 2.66 3.29 -0.92
CA VAL A 65 2.09 1.94 -0.97
C VAL A 65 0.68 1.90 -0.36
N MET A 66 0.48 2.55 0.79
CA MET A 66 -0.85 2.67 1.42
C MET A 66 -1.86 3.36 0.51
N MET A 67 -1.44 4.40 -0.23
CA MET A 67 -2.29 5.07 -1.22
C MET A 67 -2.70 4.12 -2.35
N PHE A 68 -1.80 3.26 -2.86
CA PHE A 68 -2.17 2.26 -3.87
C PHE A 68 -3.17 1.22 -3.35
N ALA A 69 -3.01 0.77 -2.11
CA ALA A 69 -3.96 -0.12 -1.46
C ALA A 69 -5.33 0.57 -1.30
N PHE A 70 -5.37 1.78 -0.74
CA PHE A 70 -6.59 2.56 -0.61
C PHE A 70 -7.31 2.78 -1.95
N LEU A 71 -6.58 3.25 -2.97
CA LEU A 71 -7.13 3.50 -4.30
C LEU A 71 -7.57 2.22 -4.99
N THR A 72 -6.93 1.09 -4.71
CA THR A 72 -7.39 -0.21 -5.19
C THR A 72 -8.80 -0.50 -4.69
N GLY A 73 -9.03 -0.38 -3.38
CA GLY A 73 -10.36 -0.58 -2.80
C GLY A 73 -11.39 0.40 -3.33
N TYR A 74 -11.04 1.69 -3.33
CA TYR A 74 -11.93 2.75 -3.80
C TYR A 74 -12.36 2.54 -5.25
N VAL A 75 -11.41 2.37 -6.17
CA VAL A 75 -11.71 2.23 -7.62
C VAL A 75 -12.45 0.95 -7.95
N CYS A 76 -12.12 -0.16 -7.28
CA CYS A 76 -12.86 -1.40 -7.44
C CYS A 76 -14.32 -1.28 -7.01
N ALA A 77 -14.63 -0.39 -6.06
CA ALA A 77 -15.97 -0.19 -5.53
C ALA A 77 -16.84 0.78 -6.34
N ILE A 78 -16.27 1.78 -7.03
CA ILE A 78 -17.03 2.86 -7.71
C ILE A 78 -18.18 2.30 -8.56
N LYS A 79 -17.84 1.49 -9.57
CA LYS A 79 -18.83 1.03 -10.55
C LYS A 79 -19.80 -0.01 -9.96
N PRO A 80 -19.33 -1.05 -9.24
CA PRO A 80 -20.24 -2.02 -8.62
C PRO A 80 -21.20 -1.39 -7.61
N LEU A 81 -20.73 -0.51 -6.73
CA LEU A 81 -21.60 0.14 -5.74
C LEU A 81 -22.63 1.06 -6.40
N HIS A 82 -22.25 1.77 -7.45
CA HIS A 82 -23.20 2.58 -8.22
C HIS A 82 -24.31 1.72 -8.83
N GLN A 83 -23.96 0.58 -9.43
CA GLN A 83 -24.94 -0.36 -10.00
C GLN A 83 -25.81 -1.02 -8.92
N ILE A 84 -25.24 -1.36 -7.76
CA ILE A 84 -26.00 -1.91 -6.62
C ILE A 84 -27.03 -0.90 -6.13
N LYS A 85 -26.63 0.36 -5.94
CA LYS A 85 -27.53 1.44 -5.49
C LYS A 85 -28.62 1.75 -6.51
N SER A 86 -28.34 1.61 -7.81
CA SER A 86 -29.35 1.77 -8.86
C SER A 86 -30.26 0.55 -9.06
N GLY A 87 -30.19 -0.46 -8.17
CA GLY A 87 -30.95 -1.71 -8.27
C GLY A 87 -30.46 -2.71 -9.33
N ASN A 88 -29.38 -2.40 -10.06
CA ASN A 88 -28.83 -3.26 -11.10
C ASN A 88 -27.81 -4.26 -10.55
N ILE A 89 -28.28 -5.21 -9.72
CA ILE A 89 -27.42 -6.21 -9.07
C ILE A 89 -26.74 -7.13 -10.08
N SER A 90 -27.48 -7.63 -11.09
CA SER A 90 -26.92 -8.49 -12.13
C SER A 90 -25.77 -7.81 -12.90
N GLY A 91 -25.95 -6.52 -13.23
CA GLY A 91 -24.91 -5.71 -13.84
C GLY A 91 -23.70 -5.48 -12.93
N ALA A 92 -23.92 -5.33 -11.61
CA ALA A 92 -22.85 -5.22 -10.63
C ALA A 92 -22.02 -6.51 -10.54
N LEU A 93 -22.67 -7.67 -10.43
CA LEU A 93 -22.00 -8.99 -10.38
C LEU A 93 -21.20 -9.26 -11.67
N THR A 94 -21.77 -8.91 -12.84
CA THR A 94 -21.07 -9.00 -14.12
C THR A 94 -19.83 -8.11 -14.16
N THR A 95 -19.93 -6.88 -13.63
CA THR A 95 -18.79 -5.96 -13.53
C THR A 95 -17.71 -6.51 -12.60
N LEU A 96 -18.09 -7.08 -11.45
CA LEU A 96 -17.16 -7.69 -10.50
C LEU A 96 -16.43 -8.88 -11.15
N ALA A 97 -17.15 -9.81 -11.78
CA ALA A 97 -16.56 -10.97 -12.45
C ALA A 97 -15.57 -10.57 -13.55
N LYS A 98 -15.95 -9.62 -14.42
CA LYS A 98 -15.04 -9.10 -15.47
C LYS A 98 -13.81 -8.42 -14.88
N SER A 99 -13.95 -7.75 -13.73
CA SER A 99 -12.83 -7.04 -13.09
C SER A 99 -11.89 -7.99 -12.36
N ALA A 100 -12.43 -9.04 -11.73
CA ALA A 100 -11.68 -10.13 -11.13
C ALA A 100 -10.88 -10.89 -12.20
N PHE A 101 -11.47 -11.21 -13.36
CA PHE A 101 -10.77 -11.92 -14.43
C PHE A 101 -9.63 -11.10 -15.07
N ARG A 102 -9.85 -9.80 -15.31
CA ARG A 102 -8.88 -8.95 -16.03
C ARG A 102 -7.70 -8.49 -15.20
N ARG A 103 -7.78 -8.56 -13.86
CA ARG A 103 -6.76 -7.97 -12.97
C ARG A 103 -5.50 -8.83 -12.81
N PRO A 104 -5.57 -10.15 -12.55
CA PRO A 104 -4.38 -10.98 -12.42
C PRO A 104 -3.46 -10.90 -13.65
N PRO A 105 -3.93 -11.05 -14.90
CA PRO A 105 -3.04 -10.98 -16.06
C PRO A 105 -2.30 -9.64 -16.20
N ARG A 106 -2.95 -8.53 -15.83
CA ARG A 106 -2.35 -7.19 -15.88
C ARG A 106 -1.24 -6.97 -14.85
N LEU A 107 -1.24 -7.72 -13.75
CA LEU A 107 -0.19 -7.68 -12.73
C LEU A 107 0.86 -8.76 -12.96
N LEU A 108 0.44 -9.99 -13.29
CA LEU A 108 1.32 -11.12 -13.53
C LEU A 108 2.24 -10.89 -14.72
N LEU A 109 1.72 -10.42 -15.87
CA LEU A 109 2.53 -10.32 -17.09
C LEU A 109 3.66 -9.28 -16.95
N PRO A 110 3.41 -8.01 -16.56
CA PRO A 110 4.50 -7.03 -16.43
C PRO A 110 5.50 -7.42 -15.34
N ALA A 111 5.03 -7.99 -14.23
CA ALA A 111 5.93 -8.39 -13.16
C ALA A 111 6.79 -9.61 -13.51
N THR A 112 6.23 -10.58 -14.26
CA THR A 112 7.00 -11.71 -14.80
C THR A 112 8.06 -11.24 -15.78
N LEU A 113 7.72 -10.26 -16.64
CA LEU A 113 8.70 -9.65 -17.54
C LEU A 113 9.80 -8.92 -16.77
N SER A 114 9.45 -8.13 -15.75
CA SER A 114 10.41 -7.46 -14.85
C SER A 114 11.38 -8.47 -14.22
N LEU A 115 10.83 -9.53 -13.59
CA LEU A 115 11.63 -10.58 -12.96
C LEU A 115 12.54 -11.29 -13.96
N MET A 116 12.04 -11.61 -15.15
CA MET A 116 12.83 -12.24 -16.22
C MET A 116 13.96 -11.32 -16.71
N MET A 117 13.69 -10.02 -16.84
CA MET A 117 14.73 -9.04 -17.21
C MET A 117 15.81 -8.95 -16.13
N SER A 118 15.43 -8.84 -14.85
CA SER A 118 16.38 -8.86 -13.73
C SER A 118 17.18 -10.16 -13.70
N TRP A 119 16.55 -11.30 -13.96
CA TRP A 119 17.23 -12.59 -14.07
C TRP A 119 18.29 -12.59 -15.18
N VAL A 120 17.96 -12.11 -16.39
CA VAL A 120 18.90 -12.02 -17.52
C VAL A 120 20.09 -11.12 -17.18
N VAL A 121 19.85 -9.94 -16.59
CA VAL A 121 20.90 -9.02 -16.16
C VAL A 121 21.79 -9.65 -15.09
N ALA A 122 21.21 -10.44 -14.18
CA ALA A 122 21.96 -11.19 -13.16
C ALA A 122 22.89 -12.24 -13.79
N GLN A 123 22.44 -12.99 -14.79
CA GLN A 123 23.29 -13.97 -15.47
C GLN A 123 24.44 -13.32 -16.24
N MET A 124 24.25 -12.10 -16.76
CA MET A 124 25.32 -11.32 -17.41
C MET A 124 26.30 -10.67 -16.40
N GLY A 125 26.06 -10.82 -15.09
CA GLY A 125 26.88 -10.22 -14.04
C GLY A 125 26.67 -8.71 -13.86
N GLY A 126 25.59 -8.13 -14.38
CA GLY A 126 25.32 -6.68 -14.31
C GLY A 126 25.18 -6.16 -12.88
N PHE A 127 24.77 -7.02 -11.94
CA PHE A 127 24.64 -6.69 -10.53
C PHE A 127 25.97 -6.70 -9.75
N LYS A 128 27.09 -7.14 -10.35
CA LYS A 128 28.40 -7.12 -9.69
C LYS A 128 28.87 -5.70 -9.38
N THR A 129 28.52 -4.72 -10.20
CA THR A 129 28.87 -3.30 -9.96
C THR A 129 28.20 -2.75 -8.70
N ALA A 130 27.03 -3.28 -8.34
CA ALA A 130 26.30 -2.85 -7.15
C ALA A 130 26.99 -3.27 -5.85
N THR A 131 27.84 -4.32 -5.86
CA THR A 131 28.53 -4.79 -4.63
C THR A 131 29.66 -3.87 -4.17
N VAL A 132 30.16 -3.00 -5.05
CA VAL A 132 31.27 -2.08 -4.77
C VAL A 132 30.83 -0.63 -4.60
N CYS A 133 29.52 -0.33 -4.65
CA CYS A 133 29.01 1.02 -4.43
C CYS A 133 29.00 1.36 -2.93
N ASP A 134 29.03 2.66 -2.58
CA ASP A 134 29.04 3.13 -1.19
C ASP A 134 27.69 2.94 -0.46
N SER A 135 26.60 2.74 -1.21
CA SER A 135 25.26 2.55 -0.66
C SER A 135 25.08 1.16 -0.04
N GLU A 136 24.85 1.12 1.27
CA GLU A 136 24.55 -0.12 1.99
C GLU A 136 23.31 -0.81 1.45
N TRP A 137 22.24 -0.05 1.21
CA TRP A 137 20.98 -0.59 0.72
C TRP A 137 21.14 -1.22 -0.67
N ILE A 138 21.84 -0.56 -1.60
CA ILE A 138 22.10 -1.14 -2.93
C ILE A 138 22.91 -2.43 -2.81
N ARG A 139 23.95 -2.47 -1.95
CA ARG A 139 24.75 -3.68 -1.72
C ARG A 139 23.90 -4.82 -1.12
N SER A 140 23.03 -4.53 -0.16
CA SER A 140 22.17 -5.55 0.47
C SER A 140 21.09 -6.08 -0.47
N SER A 141 20.53 -5.20 -1.30
CA SER A 141 19.45 -5.48 -2.25
C SER A 141 19.95 -6.05 -3.59
N THR A 142 21.27 -6.18 -3.74
CA THR A 142 21.89 -6.75 -4.94
C THR A 142 21.52 -8.23 -5.10
N VAL A 143 21.21 -8.62 -6.34
CA VAL A 143 20.88 -10.00 -6.69
C VAL A 143 22.06 -10.94 -6.45
N LYS A 144 21.84 -11.98 -5.65
CA LYS A 144 22.82 -13.05 -5.39
C LYS A 144 22.54 -14.24 -6.29
N THR A 145 23.41 -14.46 -7.27
CA THR A 145 23.36 -15.58 -8.22
C THR A 145 23.99 -16.84 -7.64
N LEU A 146 23.44 -18.01 -8.00
CA LEU A 146 24.04 -19.31 -7.73
C LEU A 146 25.26 -19.56 -8.64
N PRO A 147 26.17 -20.48 -8.26
CA PRO A 147 27.43 -20.71 -9.00
C PRO A 147 27.26 -21.15 -10.45
N THR A 148 26.17 -21.84 -10.81
CA THR A 148 25.97 -22.35 -12.17
C THR A 148 24.67 -21.88 -12.80
N ILE A 149 24.70 -21.67 -14.12
CA ILE A 149 23.50 -21.25 -14.88
C ILE A 149 22.38 -22.30 -14.83
N GLU A 150 22.73 -23.59 -14.74
CA GLU A 150 21.75 -24.67 -14.60
C GLU A 150 20.95 -24.53 -13.29
N GLN A 151 21.62 -24.19 -12.19
CA GLN A 151 20.96 -23.95 -10.92
C GLN A 151 20.04 -22.72 -10.99
N GLU A 152 20.48 -21.67 -11.68
CA GLU A 152 19.69 -20.45 -11.90
C GLU A 152 18.45 -20.69 -12.78
N ILE A 153 18.56 -21.51 -13.81
CA ILE A 153 17.41 -21.93 -14.66
C ILE A 153 16.38 -22.70 -13.83
N ARG A 154 16.83 -23.59 -12.92
CA ARG A 154 15.93 -24.34 -12.02
C ARG A 154 15.34 -23.45 -10.91
N ARG A 155 16.08 -22.44 -10.46
CA ARG A 155 15.67 -21.49 -9.42
C ARG A 155 14.61 -20.51 -9.92
N PHE A 156 14.72 -20.03 -11.16
CA PHE A 156 13.80 -19.05 -11.72
C PHE A 156 12.29 -19.40 -11.55
N PRO A 157 11.80 -20.58 -11.97
CA PRO A 157 10.38 -20.93 -11.79
C PRO A 157 9.98 -21.08 -10.31
N TYR A 158 10.92 -21.48 -9.44
CA TYR A 158 10.68 -21.54 -8.00
C TYR A 158 10.48 -20.13 -7.41
N GLU A 159 11.36 -19.19 -7.74
CA GLU A 159 11.29 -17.79 -7.26
C GLU A 159 10.09 -17.06 -7.85
N TRP A 160 9.80 -17.26 -9.14
CA TRP A 160 8.59 -16.76 -9.77
C TRP A 160 7.32 -17.26 -9.07
N ARG A 161 7.27 -18.54 -8.68
CA ARG A 161 6.14 -19.09 -7.92
C ARG A 161 6.09 -18.54 -6.49
N LYS A 162 7.23 -18.44 -5.82
CA LYS A 162 7.36 -17.91 -4.45
C LYS A 162 6.82 -16.49 -4.37
N MET A 163 7.15 -15.64 -5.34
CA MET A 163 6.64 -14.27 -5.49
C MET A 163 5.11 -14.15 -5.39
N TRP A 164 4.34 -15.15 -5.86
CA TRP A 164 2.87 -15.12 -5.86
C TRP A 164 2.20 -15.99 -4.80
N LEU A 165 2.87 -17.03 -4.29
CA LEU A 165 2.26 -17.99 -3.35
C LEU A 165 2.72 -17.83 -1.91
N SER A 166 3.95 -17.35 -1.72
CA SER A 166 4.53 -17.17 -0.40
C SER A 166 5.59 -16.06 -0.50
N PRO A 167 5.16 -14.81 -0.71
CA PRO A 167 6.08 -13.68 -0.72
C PRO A 167 6.78 -13.64 0.64
N GLY A 168 8.08 -13.90 0.63
CA GLY A 168 8.94 -13.72 1.79
C GLY A 168 9.51 -12.29 1.81
N PRO A 169 10.21 -11.90 2.89
CA PRO A 169 10.89 -10.60 2.96
C PRO A 169 11.98 -10.46 1.89
N ASP A 170 12.55 -11.58 1.43
CA ASP A 170 13.67 -11.60 0.49
C ASP A 170 13.31 -12.33 -0.82
N PRO A 171 12.57 -11.68 -1.75
CA PRO A 171 12.39 -12.21 -3.09
C PRO A 171 13.72 -12.17 -3.86
N ALA A 172 14.00 -13.24 -4.62
CA ALA A 172 15.15 -13.25 -5.51
C ALA A 172 14.92 -12.36 -6.74
N TYR A 173 16.01 -11.81 -7.29
CA TYR A 173 16.07 -11.01 -8.52
C TYR A 173 15.41 -9.62 -8.45
N ASP A 174 14.35 -9.43 -7.68
CA ASP A 174 13.66 -8.15 -7.51
C ASP A 174 13.00 -8.06 -6.13
N GLU A 175 13.61 -7.29 -5.24
CA GLU A 175 13.14 -7.12 -3.86
C GLU A 175 11.75 -6.46 -3.79
N HIS A 176 11.38 -5.64 -4.78
CA HIS A 176 10.15 -4.85 -4.74
C HIS A 176 8.89 -5.67 -5.04
N THR A 177 9.07 -6.92 -5.48
CA THR A 177 7.97 -7.82 -5.79
C THR A 177 7.13 -8.22 -4.58
N TRP A 178 7.62 -7.98 -3.35
CA TRP A 178 6.90 -8.26 -2.11
C TRP A 178 5.51 -7.63 -2.06
N ALA A 179 5.30 -6.47 -2.70
CA ALA A 179 4.02 -5.75 -2.64
C ALA A 179 2.96 -6.30 -3.62
N LEU A 180 3.35 -7.13 -4.59
CA LEU A 180 2.47 -7.52 -5.70
C LEU A 180 1.40 -8.52 -5.30
N GLU A 181 1.77 -9.54 -4.52
CA GLU A 181 0.84 -10.55 -4.03
C GLU A 181 -0.22 -9.95 -3.11
N PRO A 182 0.10 -9.14 -2.08
CA PRO A 182 -0.91 -8.51 -1.23
C PRO A 182 -1.86 -7.60 -2.01
N LEU A 183 -1.34 -6.86 -3.00
CA LEU A 183 -2.16 -6.01 -3.85
C LEU A 183 -3.16 -6.80 -4.71
N LEU A 184 -2.76 -7.97 -5.21
CA LEU A 184 -3.63 -8.84 -5.98
C LEU A 184 -4.65 -9.54 -5.08
N ARG A 185 -4.17 -10.18 -4.00
CA ARG A 185 -5.00 -10.88 -3.02
C ARG A 185 -6.06 -9.97 -2.42
N GLY A 186 -5.66 -8.80 -1.93
CA GLY A 186 -6.57 -7.81 -1.37
C GLY A 186 -7.60 -7.31 -2.40
N ALA A 187 -7.21 -7.13 -3.66
CA ALA A 187 -8.17 -6.74 -4.69
C ALA A 187 -9.23 -7.82 -4.98
N ILE A 188 -8.83 -9.09 -4.99
CA ILE A 188 -9.78 -10.21 -5.12
C ILE A 188 -10.70 -10.27 -3.90
N MET A 189 -10.16 -10.08 -2.69
CA MET A 189 -10.96 -9.96 -1.47
C MET A 189 -12.03 -8.87 -1.62
N ILE A 190 -11.69 -7.69 -2.13
CA ILE A 190 -12.69 -6.62 -2.36
C ILE A 190 -13.79 -7.06 -3.34
N TYR A 191 -13.46 -7.77 -4.41
CA TYR A 191 -14.49 -8.28 -5.33
C TYR A 191 -15.43 -9.28 -4.65
N VAL A 192 -14.88 -10.17 -3.82
CA VAL A 192 -15.67 -11.13 -3.03
C VAL A 192 -16.56 -10.41 -2.03
N VAL A 193 -16.03 -9.45 -1.27
CA VAL A 193 -16.79 -8.65 -0.29
C VAL A 193 -17.91 -7.87 -0.96
N LEU A 194 -17.65 -7.20 -2.09
CA LEU A 194 -18.68 -6.47 -2.83
C LEU A 194 -19.75 -7.40 -3.42
N GLY A 195 -19.37 -8.60 -3.88
CA GLY A 195 -20.31 -9.61 -4.36
C GLY A 195 -21.18 -10.15 -3.22
N ALA A 196 -20.57 -10.52 -2.10
CA ALA A 196 -21.26 -11.05 -0.91
C ALA A 196 -22.20 -10.02 -0.27
N THR A 197 -21.85 -8.74 -0.31
CA THR A 197 -22.66 -7.65 0.24
C THR A 197 -23.58 -6.97 -0.78
N ALA A 198 -23.69 -7.50 -1.99
CA ALA A 198 -24.47 -6.88 -3.08
C ALA A 198 -25.97 -6.77 -2.75
N PHE A 199 -26.52 -7.74 -2.03
CA PHE A 199 -27.94 -7.78 -1.65
C PHE A 199 -28.22 -7.15 -0.27
N MET A 200 -27.19 -6.68 0.43
CA MET A 200 -27.35 -6.06 1.74
C MET A 200 -27.85 -4.62 1.60
N LYS A 201 -28.64 -4.18 2.60
CA LYS A 201 -28.91 -2.74 2.79
C LYS A 201 -27.60 -1.99 2.98
N THR A 202 -27.51 -0.75 2.49
CA THR A 202 -26.30 0.09 2.58
C THR A 202 -25.78 0.22 4.02
N SER A 203 -26.66 0.37 5.01
CA SER A 203 -26.27 0.42 6.43
C SER A 203 -25.63 -0.89 6.91
N ALA A 204 -26.24 -2.03 6.59
CA ALA A 204 -25.71 -3.34 6.94
C ALA A 204 -24.35 -3.59 6.27
N ARG A 205 -24.21 -3.24 4.98
CA ARG A 205 -22.92 -3.33 4.28
C ARG A 205 -21.83 -2.50 4.96
N ARG A 206 -22.13 -1.26 5.38
CA ARG A 206 -21.15 -0.41 6.10
C ARG A 206 -20.71 -1.03 7.42
N VAL A 207 -21.65 -1.60 8.18
CA VAL A 207 -21.32 -2.33 9.42
C VAL A 207 -20.45 -3.54 9.12
N THR A 208 -20.75 -4.32 8.08
CA THR A 208 -19.91 -5.45 7.64
C THR A 208 -18.50 -5.00 7.24
N LEU A 209 -18.38 -3.90 6.48
CA LEU A 209 -17.08 -3.35 6.08
C LEU A 209 -16.27 -2.89 7.30
N LEU A 210 -16.90 -2.23 8.27
CA LEU A 210 -16.25 -1.81 9.53
C LEU A 210 -15.84 -3.02 10.38
N ALA A 211 -16.69 -4.05 10.47
CA ALA A 211 -16.36 -5.27 11.19
C ALA A 211 -15.16 -6.00 10.57
N LEU A 212 -15.12 -6.13 9.24
CA LEU A 212 -13.98 -6.70 8.53
C LEU A 212 -12.73 -5.84 8.68
N TRP A 213 -12.87 -4.51 8.60
CA TRP A 213 -11.76 -3.58 8.80
C TRP A 213 -11.16 -3.75 10.20
N SER A 214 -11.98 -3.78 11.25
CA SER A 214 -11.53 -4.00 12.63
C SER A 214 -10.89 -5.37 12.81
N TRP A 215 -11.42 -6.41 12.17
CA TRP A 215 -10.84 -7.75 12.19
C TRP A 215 -9.42 -7.77 11.59
N TYR A 216 -9.25 -7.20 10.39
CA TYR A 216 -7.94 -7.12 9.75
C TYR A 216 -6.97 -6.20 10.48
N TRP A 217 -7.47 -5.15 11.14
CA TRP A 217 -6.67 -4.28 11.99
C TRP A 217 -6.03 -5.04 13.16
N THR A 218 -6.73 -6.02 13.71
CA THR A 218 -6.21 -6.88 14.80
C THR A 218 -5.50 -8.15 14.31
N SER A 219 -5.42 -8.37 13.00
CA SER A 219 -4.83 -9.58 12.43
C SER A 219 -3.31 -9.58 12.56
N HIS A 220 -2.74 -10.76 12.86
CA HIS A 220 -1.29 -10.98 12.84
C HIS A 220 -0.77 -11.43 11.46
N ALA A 221 -1.63 -11.48 10.44
CA ALA A 221 -1.23 -11.83 9.09
C ALA A 221 -0.31 -10.75 8.51
N TRP A 222 0.68 -11.17 7.72
CA TRP A 222 1.70 -10.29 7.18
C TRP A 222 1.13 -9.11 6.38
N LYS A 223 1.43 -7.88 6.83
CA LYS A 223 1.01 -6.60 6.23
C LYS A 223 -0.51 -6.45 6.05
N ALA A 224 -1.31 -7.25 6.76
CA ALA A 224 -2.77 -7.23 6.64
C ALA A 224 -3.38 -5.93 7.17
N GLU A 225 -2.73 -5.34 8.18
CA GLU A 225 -3.06 -4.03 8.73
C GLU A 225 -2.79 -2.87 7.76
N THR A 226 -2.01 -3.11 6.70
CA THR A 226 -1.64 -2.11 5.69
C THR A 226 -2.42 -2.27 4.39
N PHE A 227 -2.59 -3.48 3.87
CA PHE A 227 -3.25 -3.68 2.57
C PHE A 227 -4.77 -3.82 2.69
N GLU A 228 -5.24 -4.84 3.39
CA GLU A 228 -6.66 -5.19 3.48
C GLU A 228 -7.46 -4.09 4.17
N THR A 229 -6.95 -3.53 5.26
CA THR A 229 -7.58 -2.41 5.98
C THR A 229 -7.72 -1.18 5.07
N MET A 230 -6.67 -0.78 4.35
CA MET A 230 -6.69 0.40 3.47
C MET A 230 -7.62 0.18 2.28
N MET A 231 -7.64 -1.03 1.72
CA MET A 231 -8.58 -1.39 0.66
C MET A 231 -10.03 -1.35 1.16
N LEU A 232 -10.34 -1.94 2.31
CA LEU A 232 -11.68 -1.90 2.90
C LEU A 232 -12.10 -0.47 3.24
N TRP A 233 -11.18 0.35 3.75
CA TRP A 233 -11.39 1.77 3.98
C TRP A 233 -11.69 2.52 2.68
N GLY A 234 -11.00 2.17 1.59
CA GLY A 234 -11.30 2.66 0.23
C GLY A 234 -12.72 2.34 -0.22
N VAL A 235 -13.19 1.11 0.00
CA VAL A 235 -14.58 0.73 -0.30
C VAL A 235 -15.56 1.53 0.55
N LEU A 236 -15.31 1.64 1.85
CA LEU A 236 -16.17 2.37 2.79
C LEU A 236 -16.29 3.85 2.41
N LEU A 237 -15.17 4.53 2.13
CA LEU A 237 -15.20 5.92 1.68
C LEU A 237 -15.91 6.08 0.34
N CYS A 238 -15.78 5.12 -0.58
CA CYS A 238 -16.54 5.14 -1.83
C CYS A 238 -18.06 5.02 -1.58
N ASP A 239 -18.49 4.19 -0.64
CA ASP A 239 -19.90 4.00 -0.29
C ASP A 239 -20.49 5.21 0.48
N LEU A 240 -19.67 5.88 1.30
CA LEU A 240 -20.02 7.12 2.01
C LEU A 240 -20.07 8.33 1.08
N ASN A 241 -19.15 8.44 0.13
CA ASN A 241 -19.12 9.53 -0.86
C ASN A 241 -20.37 9.55 -1.76
N SER A 242 -21.07 8.42 -1.86
CA SER A 242 -22.32 8.30 -2.62
C SER A 242 -23.57 8.35 -1.72
N ASP A 243 -23.45 8.93 -0.52
CA ASP A 243 -24.55 9.18 0.40
C ASP A 243 -24.97 10.65 0.35
N GLU A 244 -26.16 10.92 -0.17
CA GLU A 244 -26.71 12.28 -0.29
C GLU A 244 -26.95 12.93 1.07
N SER A 245 -27.41 12.16 2.07
CA SER A 245 -27.71 12.67 3.41
C SER A 245 -26.46 13.19 4.12
N LEU A 246 -25.33 12.49 3.96
CA LEU A 246 -24.04 12.92 4.46
C LEU A 246 -23.56 14.18 3.74
N HIS A 247 -23.71 14.23 2.42
CA HIS A 247 -23.34 15.40 1.62
C HIS A 247 -24.14 16.66 2.03
N ASP A 248 -25.44 16.52 2.26
CA ASP A 248 -26.31 17.59 2.73
C ASP A 248 -25.97 18.04 4.15
N PHE A 249 -25.70 17.10 5.05
CA PHE A 249 -25.26 17.44 6.40
C PHE A 249 -23.93 18.23 6.39
N LEU A 250 -22.96 17.77 5.60
CA LEU A 250 -21.64 18.39 5.48
C LEU A 250 -21.65 19.72 4.71
N SER A 251 -22.61 19.93 3.80
CA SER A 251 -22.78 21.20 3.07
C SER A 251 -23.39 22.27 3.98
N ARG A 252 -24.38 21.89 4.81
CA ARG A 252 -24.98 22.77 5.83
C ARG A 252 -23.95 23.17 6.90
N HIS A 253 -23.06 22.27 7.31
CA HIS A 253 -22.06 22.53 8.35
C HIS A 253 -20.65 22.73 7.78
N SER A 254 -20.51 23.67 6.85
CA SER A 254 -19.26 23.90 6.11
C SER A 254 -18.03 24.21 7.00
N ARG A 255 -18.22 24.96 8.10
CA ARG A 255 -17.15 25.26 9.07
C ARG A 255 -16.67 24.01 9.79
N PHE A 256 -17.61 23.24 10.34
CA PHE A 256 -17.34 21.96 11.01
C PHE A 256 -16.59 20.99 10.10
N ARG A 257 -17.06 20.85 8.84
CA ARG A 257 -16.40 20.04 7.82
C ARG A 257 -14.94 20.46 7.61
N ARG A 258 -14.68 21.77 7.43
CA ARG A 258 -13.31 22.28 7.24
C ARG A 258 -12.44 22.00 8.45
N THR A 259 -12.93 22.27 9.66
CA THR A 259 -12.17 22.01 10.90
C THR A 259 -11.79 20.55 11.03
N ILE A 260 -12.76 19.63 10.87
CA ILE A 260 -12.47 18.19 10.94
C ILE A 260 -11.51 17.76 9.85
N GLN A 261 -11.70 18.20 8.61
CA GLN A 261 -10.79 17.86 7.51
C GLN A 261 -9.37 18.32 7.81
N THR A 262 -9.18 19.56 8.29
CA THR A 262 -7.86 20.08 8.67
C THR A 262 -7.26 19.26 9.81
N LEU A 263 -8.02 18.93 10.85
CA LEU A 263 -7.54 18.11 11.97
C LEU A 263 -7.14 16.70 11.51
N LEU A 264 -7.94 16.06 10.66
CA LEU A 264 -7.63 14.73 10.11
C LEU A 264 -6.41 14.75 9.19
N ILE A 265 -6.22 15.82 8.40
CA ILE A 265 -5.02 16.00 7.59
C ILE A 265 -3.79 16.15 8.49
N ILE A 266 -3.84 17.01 9.51
CA ILE A 266 -2.71 17.20 10.43
C ILE A 266 -2.40 15.89 11.17
N ALA A 267 -3.43 15.21 11.69
CA ALA A 267 -3.28 13.93 12.38
C ALA A 267 -2.72 12.85 11.45
N GLY A 268 -3.19 12.78 10.19
CA GLY A 268 -2.70 11.83 9.19
C GLY A 268 -1.27 12.11 8.76
N LEU A 269 -0.89 13.38 8.57
CA LEU A 269 0.49 13.78 8.28
C LEU A 269 1.42 13.45 9.47
N TRP A 270 0.95 13.66 10.70
CA TRP A 270 1.68 13.33 11.91
C TRP A 270 1.85 11.81 12.09
N ALA A 271 0.76 11.05 12.07
CA ALA A 271 0.81 9.58 12.20
C ALA A 271 1.59 8.94 11.06
N GLY A 272 1.42 9.46 9.84
CA GLY A 272 2.18 9.05 8.68
C GLY A 272 3.67 9.30 8.81
N SER A 273 4.13 10.18 9.72
CA SER A 273 5.56 10.48 9.92
C SER A 273 6.31 9.39 10.69
N TYR A 274 5.65 8.32 11.12
CA TYR A 274 6.31 7.25 11.87
C TYR A 274 7.53 6.69 11.10
N PRO A 275 8.72 6.65 11.72
CA PRO A 275 9.96 6.26 11.03
C PRO A 275 10.00 4.76 10.71
N GLU A 276 10.88 4.37 9.77
CA GLU A 276 10.98 2.96 9.37
C GLU A 276 11.67 2.12 10.44
N PHE A 277 12.74 2.66 11.02
CA PHE A 277 13.51 2.06 12.09
C PHE A 277 13.95 3.12 13.10
N ALA A 278 14.43 2.66 14.26
CA ALA A 278 14.97 3.49 15.31
C ALA A 278 13.99 4.56 15.85
N ALA A 279 12.72 4.19 16.01
CA ALA A 279 11.66 5.08 16.48
C ALA A 279 11.92 5.64 17.89
N GLU A 280 12.76 4.97 18.68
CA GLU A 280 13.17 5.38 20.01
C GLU A 280 14.03 6.66 20.04
N ARG A 281 14.74 6.98 18.96
CA ARG A 281 15.76 8.05 18.94
C ARG A 281 15.22 9.47 18.98
N SER A 282 13.91 9.66 18.77
CA SER A 282 13.27 10.97 18.87
C SER A 282 12.07 10.97 19.83
N PRO A 283 11.86 12.04 20.62
CA PRO A 283 10.70 12.15 21.50
C PRO A 283 9.36 12.08 20.75
N TRP A 284 9.28 12.63 19.53
CA TRP A 284 8.05 12.64 18.75
C TRP A 284 7.68 11.26 18.20
N SER A 285 8.68 10.50 17.72
CA SER A 285 8.47 9.15 17.21
C SER A 285 8.18 8.16 18.34
N ARG A 286 8.82 8.33 19.51
CA ARG A 286 8.45 7.57 20.73
C ARG A 286 7.01 7.78 21.16
N ARG A 287 6.49 9.01 21.07
CA ARG A 287 5.08 9.27 21.36
C ARG A 287 4.15 8.53 20.40
N LEU A 288 4.51 8.47 19.12
CA LEU A 288 3.74 7.69 18.13
C LEU A 288 3.83 6.19 18.39
N ASP A 289 4.99 5.68 18.76
CA ASP A 289 5.19 4.25 19.10
C ASP A 289 4.33 3.85 20.31
N ASN A 290 4.30 4.68 21.35
CA ASN A 290 3.48 4.47 22.55
C ASN A 290 1.97 4.57 22.31
N LEU A 291 1.52 5.15 21.18
CA LEU A 291 0.10 5.23 20.84
C LEU A 291 -0.44 3.93 20.24
N ASN A 292 0.41 2.94 19.94
CA ASN A 292 -0.02 1.66 19.41
C ASN A 292 -0.79 0.86 20.48
N PRO A 293 -2.12 0.67 20.35
CA PRO A 293 -2.92 0.01 21.37
C PRO A 293 -2.72 -1.52 21.40
N VAL A 294 -1.95 -2.07 20.45
CA VAL A 294 -1.69 -3.50 20.32
C VAL A 294 -0.36 -3.84 21.01
N ALA A 295 -0.40 -3.91 22.34
CA ALA A 295 0.55 -4.44 23.35
C ALA A 295 2.09 -4.17 23.21
N PRO A 296 2.80 -3.92 24.33
CA PRO A 296 4.25 -3.68 24.37
C PRO A 296 5.15 -4.88 23.99
N ASP A 297 4.60 -6.11 23.91
CA ASP A 297 5.28 -7.32 23.42
C ASP A 297 5.11 -7.54 21.90
N LEU A 298 4.28 -6.72 21.24
CA LEU A 298 3.96 -6.77 19.80
C LEU A 298 4.68 -5.65 19.03
N ARG A 299 5.89 -5.29 19.46
CA ARG A 299 6.83 -4.35 18.77
C ARG A 299 7.03 -4.67 17.28
N GLY A 300 6.63 -5.87 16.85
CA GLY A 300 6.49 -6.32 15.46
C GLY A 300 5.55 -5.49 14.59
N ILE A 301 4.46 -4.90 15.07
CA ILE A 301 3.34 -4.45 14.20
C ILE A 301 3.67 -3.19 13.38
N LEU A 302 4.63 -2.36 13.82
CA LEU A 302 5.26 -1.33 12.99
C LEU A 302 6.70 -1.70 12.53
N ALA A 303 7.22 -2.82 13.04
CA ALA A 303 8.50 -3.43 12.66
C ALA A 303 8.39 -4.46 11.51
N ILE A 304 7.21 -4.68 10.92
CA ILE A 304 7.02 -5.37 9.62
C ILE A 304 7.40 -4.42 8.45
N ALA A 305 8.37 -3.54 8.69
CA ALA A 305 9.00 -2.67 7.69
C ALA A 305 10.49 -2.97 7.54
N HIS A 306 10.93 -4.18 7.87
CA HIS A 306 12.17 -4.74 7.35
C HIS A 306 11.83 -5.50 6.05
N ALA A 307 11.57 -4.73 4.99
CA ALA A 307 11.59 -5.07 3.56
C ALA A 307 11.10 -3.84 2.75
#